data_AF-A0A0Q7EKH3-F1
#
_entry.id   AF-A0A0Q7EKH3-F1
#
_cell.length_a   1.000
_cell.length_b   1.000
_cell.length_c   1.000
_cell.angle_alpha   90.00
_cell.angle_beta   90.00
_cell.angle_gamma   90.00
#
_symmetry.space_group_name_H-M   'P 1'
#
loop_
_entity.id
_entity.type
_entity.pdbx_description
1 polymer ?
#
loop_
_entity_poly.entity_id
_entity_poly.type
_entity_poly.pdbx_seq_one_letter_code
_entity_poly.pdbx_strand_id
1 'polypeptide(L)'
;MSSTNLTDFRNQYLARAKARLTAVDLATADDNTLVLAGAMLRSYDSVNRFDAILPEAIAPIEGMTSAELDAYLEDASNRQSFELVLSSQEAMKAMAASAPAMAAVAGSVKGMNGVGASSVARNALLASSVAMTAINASPLATTKLAIGIVGLDPLVYANVEAVAASTTAVTALTASASAMNVLGASSAARAALLNSAPAMNILKASSMAMAKLASGAAGLDPVLWSDMTAVAAASSAASAVAASVQAINFIVLSTVAMNAVAASSIAMSLLIALPASMSPLYASPLAMGSIAATSVAMNLISASSSTITALLASANALNIVVSTASAMGSLVASSVAITAVLANANALNAVVASGTAMAAVAGSNLAMTAMFASPPAMNAIVASSTAVAAMAASGNAMAFLNASSAAMDALYTSPLVVKISYGSAATWANQTTLRSGIGLFVRLTTKAGNAGWGEGNVTNEWVTYDGSNVQYSERSANPYNHTALTASPRLPMRRFASSLSYRGYAAVEFAFIPLNA
;
A
#
# COMPACT_ATOMS: atom_id res chain seq x y z
N MET A 1 37.81 51.37 22.48
CA MET A 1 36.74 51.09 21.51
C MET A 1 35.60 51.99 21.89
N SER A 2 35.17 52.90 21.01
CA SER A 2 33.96 53.69 21.26
C SER A 2 32.79 52.86 20.74
N SER A 3 32.04 52.23 21.64
CA SER A 3 30.81 51.52 21.32
C SER A 3 29.65 52.19 22.04
N THR A 4 28.51 52.31 21.36
CA THR A 4 27.30 52.91 21.94
C THR A 4 26.38 51.88 22.60
N ASN A 5 26.62 50.58 22.41
CA ASN A 5 25.92 49.49 23.09
C ASN A 5 26.77 48.20 23.17
N LEU A 6 26.33 47.22 23.97
CA LEU A 6 27.06 45.96 24.19
C LEU A 6 27.19 45.09 22.94
N THR A 7 26.19 45.08 22.05
CA THR A 7 26.22 44.32 20.80
C THR A 7 27.29 44.85 19.85
N ASP A 8 27.38 46.18 19.74
CA ASP A 8 28.37 46.87 18.92
C ASP A 8 29.77 46.70 19.52
N PHE A 9 29.90 46.77 20.85
CA PHE A 9 31.14 46.41 21.55
C PHE A 9 31.58 44.98 21.23
N ARG A 10 30.67 44.00 21.35
CA ARG A 10 30.92 42.59 21.05
C ARG A 10 31.38 42.41 19.61
N ASN A 11 30.65 42.94 18.64
CA ASN A 11 30.99 42.79 17.22
C ASN A 11 32.35 43.42 16.89
N GLN A 12 32.62 44.62 17.40
CA GLN A 12 33.92 45.28 17.24
C GLN A 12 35.04 44.47 17.93
N TYR A 13 34.78 43.88 19.09
CA TYR A 13 35.73 43.04 19.83
C TYR A 13 36.07 41.79 19.03
N LEU A 14 35.06 41.06 18.55
CA LEU A 14 35.24 39.86 17.75
C LEU A 14 35.99 40.14 16.45
N ALA A 15 35.63 41.20 15.73
CA ALA A 15 36.32 41.58 14.49
C ALA A 15 37.81 41.87 14.72
N ARG A 16 38.14 42.65 15.77
CA ARG A 16 39.54 42.98 16.11
C ARG A 16 40.31 41.77 16.63
N ALA A 17 39.68 40.97 17.48
CA ALA A 17 40.31 39.78 18.05
C ALA A 17 40.60 38.73 16.97
N LYS A 18 39.66 38.51 16.04
CA LYS A 18 39.86 37.65 14.87
C LYS A 18 41.01 38.16 14.00
N ALA A 19 41.02 39.45 13.64
CA ALA A 19 42.07 40.04 12.81
C ALA A 19 43.47 39.86 13.43
N ARG A 20 43.58 40.05 14.75
CA ARG A 20 44.83 39.82 15.49
C ARG A 20 45.22 38.35 15.56
N LEU A 21 44.28 37.45 15.80
CA LEU A 21 44.53 36.01 15.83
C LEU A 21 45.02 35.49 14.47
N THR A 22 44.45 35.98 13.37
CA THR A 22 44.87 35.60 12.01
C THR A 22 46.18 36.23 11.56
N ALA A 23 46.67 37.27 12.25
CA ALA A 23 47.93 37.94 11.93
C ALA A 23 49.15 37.30 12.60
N VAL A 24 48.96 36.33 13.49
CA VAL A 24 50.05 35.62 14.17
C VAL A 24 50.59 34.52 13.25
N ASP A 25 51.87 34.63 12.87
CA ASP A 25 52.60 33.55 12.20
C ASP A 25 53.08 32.53 13.25
N LEU A 26 52.41 31.38 13.29
CA LEU A 26 52.70 30.31 14.24
C LEU A 26 54.09 29.68 14.05
N ALA A 27 54.72 29.84 12.87
CA ALA A 27 56.02 29.26 12.60
C ALA A 27 57.19 30.09 13.19
N THR A 28 56.96 31.38 13.46
CA THR A 28 58.01 32.32 13.89
C THR A 28 57.69 33.09 15.16
N ALA A 29 56.53 32.84 15.78
CA ALA A 29 56.09 33.53 17.00
C ALA A 29 56.89 33.07 18.24
N ASP A 30 57.23 34.02 19.12
CA ASP A 30 57.82 33.72 20.43
C ASP A 30 56.78 33.21 21.45
N ASP A 31 57.25 32.64 22.57
CA ASP A 31 56.39 32.06 23.61
C ASP A 31 55.37 33.07 24.16
N ASN A 32 55.77 34.33 24.32
CA ASN A 32 54.89 35.40 24.79
C ASN A 32 53.76 35.68 23.80
N THR A 33 54.06 35.72 22.50
CA THR A 33 53.08 35.94 21.43
C THR A 33 52.09 34.79 21.35
N LEU A 34 52.56 33.55 21.49
CA LEU A 34 51.70 32.35 21.52
C LEU A 34 50.77 32.33 22.75
N VAL A 35 51.28 32.67 23.94
CA VAL A 35 50.45 32.78 25.15
C VAL A 35 49.40 33.88 25.02
N LEU A 36 49.77 35.05 24.48
CA LEU A 36 48.85 36.15 24.26
C LEU A 36 47.78 35.80 23.22
N ALA A 37 48.15 35.12 22.14
CA ALA A 37 47.25 34.60 21.13
C ALA A 37 46.29 33.56 21.73
N GLY A 38 46.78 32.62 22.55
CA GLY A 38 45.95 31.64 23.26
C GLY A 38 44.97 32.28 24.26
N ALA A 39 45.39 33.34 24.97
CA ALA A 39 44.51 34.13 25.83
C ALA A 39 43.45 34.88 25.02
N MET A 40 43.83 35.49 23.88
CA MET A 40 42.89 36.15 22.96
C MET A 40 41.93 35.18 22.29
N LEU A 41 42.34 33.95 22.01
CA LEU A 41 41.45 32.92 21.47
C LEU A 41 40.38 32.53 22.48
N ARG A 42 40.76 32.36 23.75
CA ARG A 42 39.83 32.09 24.85
C ARG A 42 38.89 33.26 25.11
N SER A 43 39.39 34.50 25.11
CA SER A 43 38.53 35.67 25.28
C SER A 43 37.64 35.92 24.07
N TYR A 44 38.13 35.65 22.86
CA TYR A 44 37.33 35.64 21.63
C TYR A 44 36.19 34.63 21.75
N ASP A 45 36.46 33.38 22.13
CA ASP A 45 35.41 32.37 22.32
C ASP A 45 34.42 32.78 23.41
N SER A 46 34.90 33.32 24.54
CA SER A 46 34.04 33.80 25.63
C SER A 46 33.12 34.96 25.21
N VAL A 47 33.62 35.95 24.48
CA VAL A 47 32.82 37.09 24.00
C VAL A 47 31.96 36.69 22.79
N ASN A 48 32.39 35.71 22.01
CA ASN A 48 31.62 35.15 20.91
C ASN A 48 30.38 34.43 21.43
N ARG A 49 30.48 33.83 22.63
CA ARG A 49 29.37 33.22 23.36
C ARG A 49 28.56 34.19 24.22
N PHE A 50 28.95 35.46 24.32
CA PHE A 50 28.21 36.46 25.08
C PHE A 50 27.00 36.95 24.26
N ASP A 51 25.79 36.80 24.79
CA ASP A 51 24.58 37.39 24.21
C ASP A 51 24.17 38.62 25.02
N ALA A 52 23.95 39.74 24.33
CA ALA A 52 23.66 41.03 24.96
C ALA A 52 22.20 41.17 25.38
N ILE A 53 21.31 40.33 24.84
CA ILE A 53 19.91 40.25 25.25
C ILE A 53 19.82 39.17 26.33
N LEU A 54 19.55 39.57 27.56
CA LEU A 54 19.41 38.65 28.68
C LEU A 54 18.02 37.98 28.69
N PRO A 55 17.85 36.82 29.36
CA PRO A 55 16.56 36.14 29.50
C PRO A 55 15.42 37.03 29.97
N GLU A 56 15.69 38.05 30.79
CA GLU A 56 14.68 38.98 31.34
C GLU A 56 14.01 39.85 30.26
N ALA A 57 14.57 39.91 29.05
CA ALA A 57 13.99 40.66 27.93
C ALA A 57 12.60 40.14 27.50
N ILE A 58 12.21 38.92 27.92
CA ILE A 58 10.89 38.35 27.60
C ILE A 58 9.80 38.73 28.61
N ALA A 59 10.15 39.30 29.77
CA ALA A 59 9.19 39.59 30.85
C ALA A 59 7.99 40.45 30.42
N PRO A 60 8.13 41.45 29.53
CA PRO A 60 6.97 42.18 29.01
C PRO A 60 5.98 41.29 28.23
N ILE A 61 6.49 40.27 27.53
CA ILE A 61 5.68 39.37 26.69
C ILE A 61 4.88 38.40 27.55
N GLU A 62 5.44 37.97 28.70
CA GLU A 62 4.76 37.04 29.62
C GLU A 62 3.46 37.61 30.20
N GLY A 63 3.34 38.93 30.29
CA GLY A 63 2.14 39.61 30.77
C GLY A 63 1.11 39.94 29.69
N MET A 64 1.41 39.71 28.41
CA MET A 64 0.56 40.10 27.29
C MET A 64 -0.33 38.94 26.81
N THR A 65 -1.55 39.28 26.39
CA THR A 65 -2.36 38.44 25.50
C THR A 65 -1.83 38.51 24.07
N SER A 66 -2.26 37.59 23.20
CA SER A 66 -1.86 37.60 21.78
C SER A 66 -2.28 38.88 21.04
N ALA A 67 -3.46 39.42 21.38
CA ALA A 67 -3.96 40.67 20.80
C ALA A 67 -3.15 41.89 21.28
N GLU A 68 -2.77 41.91 22.56
CA GLU A 68 -1.90 42.95 23.10
C GLU A 68 -0.50 42.88 22.49
N LEU A 69 0.04 41.67 22.26
CA LEU A 69 1.31 41.51 21.57
C LEU A 69 1.22 41.98 20.10
N ASP A 70 0.14 41.65 19.38
CA ASP A 70 -0.06 42.15 18.01
C ASP A 70 -0.17 43.69 17.97
N ALA A 71 -0.82 44.30 18.96
CA ALA A 71 -0.89 45.76 19.11
C ALA A 71 0.48 46.36 19.50
N TYR A 72 1.21 45.73 20.40
CA TYR A 72 2.55 46.15 20.81
C TYR A 72 3.51 46.18 19.62
N LEU A 73 3.41 45.18 18.74
CA LEU A 73 4.18 45.06 17.51
C LEU A 73 3.66 45.94 16.35
N GLU A 74 2.65 46.80 16.56
CA GLU A 74 2.32 47.88 15.61
C GLU A 74 3.40 48.96 15.58
N ASP A 75 4.06 49.20 16.72
CA ASP A 75 5.14 50.20 16.83
C ASP A 75 6.45 49.64 16.27
N ALA A 76 7.15 50.44 15.46
CA ALA A 76 8.38 50.02 14.80
C ALA A 76 9.53 49.74 15.77
N SER A 77 9.65 50.50 16.86
CA SER A 77 10.69 50.35 17.88
C SER A 77 10.48 49.05 18.68
N ASN A 78 9.21 48.76 18.99
CA ASN A 78 8.83 47.53 19.66
C ASN A 78 9.09 46.30 18.77
N ARG A 79 8.77 46.38 17.47
CA ARG A 79 9.13 45.32 16.52
C ARG A 79 10.62 45.07 16.45
N GLN A 80 11.44 46.12 16.32
CA GLN A 80 12.89 45.98 16.30
C GLN A 80 13.42 45.33 17.58
N SER A 81 12.85 45.68 18.73
CA SER A 81 13.20 45.08 20.01
C SER A 81 12.83 43.59 20.07
N PHE A 82 11.65 43.23 19.55
CA PHE A 82 11.23 41.84 19.44
C PHE A 82 12.10 41.05 18.45
N GLU A 83 12.45 41.62 17.30
CA GLU A 83 13.38 41.00 16.33
C GLU A 83 14.76 40.73 16.94
N LEU A 84 15.26 41.65 17.79
CA LEU A 84 16.49 41.42 18.56
C LEU A 84 16.36 40.22 19.50
N VAL A 85 15.23 40.10 20.23
CA VAL A 85 14.94 38.91 21.06
C VAL A 85 14.91 37.64 20.21
N LEU A 86 14.25 37.66 19.05
CA LEU A 86 14.19 36.52 18.13
C LEU A 86 15.55 36.12 17.54
N SER A 87 16.51 37.05 17.52
CA SER A 87 17.88 36.80 17.05
C SER A 87 18.84 36.31 18.15
N SER A 88 18.43 36.44 19.43
CA SER A 88 19.18 36.02 20.61
C SER A 88 18.94 34.56 20.94
N GLN A 89 20.01 33.79 21.18
CA GLN A 89 19.86 32.37 21.52
C GLN A 89 19.37 32.21 22.95
N GLU A 90 19.90 33.02 23.87
CA GLU A 90 19.60 33.00 25.30
C GLU A 90 18.17 33.45 25.56
N ALA A 91 17.74 34.56 24.95
CA ALA A 91 16.38 35.06 25.11
C ALA A 91 15.35 34.11 24.47
N MET A 92 15.66 33.51 23.32
CA MET A 92 14.76 32.51 22.71
C MET A 92 14.70 31.20 23.50
N LYS A 93 15.78 30.75 24.14
CA LYS A 93 15.72 29.61 25.07
C LYS A 93 14.78 29.91 26.25
N ALA A 94 14.88 31.10 26.82
CA ALA A 94 13.99 31.54 27.89
C ALA A 94 12.54 31.65 27.42
N MET A 95 12.30 32.27 26.26
CA MET A 95 10.98 32.37 25.64
C MET A 95 10.37 30.99 25.41
N ALA A 96 11.13 30.09 24.79
CA ALA A 96 10.67 28.74 24.45
C ALA A 96 10.35 27.89 25.70
N ALA A 97 10.94 28.20 26.86
CA ALA A 97 10.66 27.55 28.13
C ALA A 97 9.47 28.17 28.89
N SER A 98 9.08 29.41 28.54
CA SER A 98 8.01 30.15 29.20
C SER A 98 6.65 29.88 28.53
N ALA A 99 5.79 29.12 29.21
CA ALA A 99 4.42 28.85 28.77
C ALA A 99 3.59 30.13 28.50
N PRO A 100 3.58 31.17 29.36
CA PRO A 100 2.81 32.39 29.09
C PRO A 100 3.37 33.17 27.90
N ALA A 101 4.69 33.32 27.79
CA ALA A 101 5.29 33.99 26.63
C ALA A 101 4.94 33.27 25.32
N MET A 102 5.05 31.93 25.31
CA MET A 102 4.70 31.15 24.12
C MET A 102 3.21 31.16 23.80
N ALA A 103 2.33 31.25 24.79
CA ALA A 103 0.91 31.43 24.55
C ALA A 103 0.61 32.77 23.84
N ALA A 104 1.24 33.86 24.31
CA ALA A 104 1.13 35.17 23.68
C ALA A 104 1.66 35.16 22.23
N VAL A 105 2.89 34.63 22.04
CA VAL A 105 3.56 34.59 20.74
C VAL A 105 2.82 33.67 19.76
N ALA A 106 2.44 32.45 20.15
CA ALA A 106 1.76 31.50 19.27
C ALA A 106 0.34 31.95 18.84
N GLY A 107 -0.30 32.83 19.63
CA GLY A 107 -1.56 33.45 19.24
C GLY A 107 -1.40 34.72 18.40
N SER A 108 -0.23 35.35 18.40
CA SER A 108 0.04 36.62 17.70
C SER A 108 0.47 36.37 16.26
N VAL A 109 -0.24 37.01 15.31
CA VAL A 109 0.10 36.93 13.88
C VAL A 109 1.46 37.55 13.62
N LYS A 110 1.72 38.74 14.17
CA LYS A 110 2.99 39.46 13.97
C LYS A 110 4.14 38.77 14.69
N GLY A 111 3.89 38.27 15.89
CA GLY A 111 4.85 37.48 16.67
C GLY A 111 5.32 36.26 15.89
N MET A 112 4.39 35.44 15.40
CA MET A 112 4.73 34.25 14.63
C MET A 112 5.28 34.54 13.22
N ASN A 113 4.93 35.66 12.59
CA ASN A 113 5.60 36.10 11.37
C ASN A 113 7.10 36.36 11.62
N GLY A 114 7.44 37.06 12.72
CA GLY A 114 8.82 37.29 13.12
C GLY A 114 9.55 35.98 13.46
N VAL A 115 8.93 35.11 14.25
CA VAL A 115 9.48 33.77 14.59
C VAL A 115 9.75 32.97 13.32
N GLY A 116 8.79 32.96 12.38
CA GLY A 116 8.92 32.25 11.11
C GLY A 116 10.07 32.76 10.26
N ALA A 117 10.45 34.03 10.37
CA ALA A 117 11.59 34.63 9.65
C ALA A 117 12.96 34.37 10.32
N SER A 118 13.01 34.14 11.64
CA SER A 118 14.27 33.93 12.38
C SER A 118 14.65 32.46 12.51
N SER A 119 15.81 32.07 11.96
CA SER A 119 16.34 30.71 12.14
C SER A 119 16.68 30.38 13.60
N VAL A 120 17.15 31.37 14.38
CA VAL A 120 17.45 31.22 15.82
C VAL A 120 16.19 30.89 16.59
N ALA A 121 15.11 31.64 16.34
CA ALA A 121 13.82 31.40 16.97
C ALA A 121 13.29 30.02 16.62
N ARG A 122 13.24 29.66 15.33
CA ARG A 122 12.75 28.33 14.91
C ARG A 122 13.51 27.19 15.57
N ASN A 123 14.85 27.28 15.64
CA ASN A 123 15.68 26.25 16.27
C ASN A 123 15.40 26.12 17.77
N ALA A 124 15.24 27.24 18.49
CA ALA A 124 14.93 27.23 19.91
C ALA A 124 13.53 26.62 20.19
N LEU A 125 12.54 26.96 19.37
CA LEU A 125 11.18 26.44 19.52
C LEU A 125 11.10 24.94 19.24
N LEU A 126 11.76 24.46 18.17
CA LEU A 126 11.79 23.03 17.82
C LEU A 126 12.48 22.18 18.89
N ALA A 127 13.38 22.77 19.68
CA ALA A 127 14.06 22.09 20.79
C ALA A 127 13.25 22.08 22.10
N SER A 128 12.12 22.81 22.18
CA SER A 128 11.32 22.94 23.40
C SER A 128 9.95 22.29 23.29
N SER A 129 9.67 21.36 24.20
CA SER A 129 8.34 20.74 24.32
C SER A 129 7.26 21.73 24.78
N VAL A 130 7.61 22.72 25.60
CA VAL A 130 6.69 23.77 26.07
C VAL A 130 6.26 24.64 24.88
N ALA A 131 7.22 25.09 24.07
CA ALA A 131 6.95 25.86 22.87
C ALA A 131 6.09 25.08 21.88
N MET A 132 6.47 23.83 21.59
CA MET A 132 5.73 23.01 20.64
C MET A 132 4.30 22.71 21.11
N THR A 133 4.07 22.61 22.43
CA THR A 133 2.71 22.47 22.98
C THR A 133 1.84 23.70 22.66
N ALA A 134 2.36 24.91 22.87
CA ALA A 134 1.65 26.14 22.54
C ALA A 134 1.44 26.30 21.02
N ILE A 135 2.43 25.95 20.22
CA ILE A 135 2.37 26.04 18.75
C ILE A 135 1.35 25.07 18.17
N ASN A 136 1.32 23.83 18.65
CA ASN A 136 0.41 22.79 18.14
C ASN A 136 -1.07 23.08 18.48
N ALA A 137 -1.32 23.88 19.53
CA ALA A 137 -2.65 24.36 19.88
C ALA A 137 -3.17 25.48 18.95
N SER A 138 -2.27 26.15 18.21
CA SER A 138 -2.60 27.28 17.32
C SER A 138 -2.38 26.90 15.85
N PRO A 139 -3.44 26.79 15.02
CA PRO A 139 -3.30 26.51 13.58
C PRO A 139 -2.44 27.56 12.87
N LEU A 140 -2.56 28.82 13.29
CA LEU A 140 -1.74 29.94 12.82
C LEU A 140 -0.26 29.69 13.11
N ALA A 141 0.10 29.45 14.37
CA ALA A 141 1.51 29.25 14.74
C ALA A 141 2.13 28.04 14.05
N THR A 142 1.39 26.93 14.01
CA THR A 142 1.81 25.71 13.30
C THR A 142 2.14 26.04 11.85
N THR A 143 1.26 26.78 11.17
CA THR A 143 1.44 27.19 9.77
C THR A 143 2.67 28.07 9.59
N LYS A 144 2.77 29.15 10.37
CA LYS A 144 3.85 30.13 10.24
C LYS A 144 5.22 29.53 10.54
N LEU A 145 5.29 28.66 11.55
CA LEU A 145 6.52 27.91 11.86
C LEU A 145 6.90 26.97 10.71
N ALA A 146 5.96 26.15 10.23
CA ALA A 146 6.23 25.17 9.17
C ALA A 146 6.69 25.84 7.86
N ILE A 147 6.04 26.94 7.46
CA ILE A 147 6.40 27.74 6.29
C ILE A 147 7.78 28.40 6.46
N GLY A 148 8.04 28.96 7.64
CA GLY A 148 9.35 29.50 7.97
C GLY A 148 10.46 28.44 7.86
N ILE A 149 10.25 27.23 8.38
CA ILE A 149 11.23 26.14 8.33
C ILE A 149 11.69 25.85 6.88
N VAL A 150 10.80 25.96 5.90
CA VAL A 150 11.12 25.70 4.49
C VAL A 150 11.60 26.94 3.73
N GLY A 151 11.83 28.06 4.43
CA GLY A 151 12.37 29.29 3.87
C GLY A 151 11.38 30.09 3.02
N LEU A 152 10.09 29.78 3.10
CA LEU A 152 9.03 30.56 2.47
C LEU A 152 8.62 31.71 3.39
N ASP A 153 8.16 32.82 2.82
CA ASP A 153 7.74 33.99 3.58
C ASP A 153 6.42 33.69 4.33
N PRO A 154 6.42 33.69 5.68
CA PRO A 154 5.22 33.45 6.46
C PRO A 154 4.11 34.48 6.16
N LEU A 155 4.43 35.70 5.74
CA LEU A 155 3.44 36.75 5.44
C LEU A 155 2.51 36.39 4.28
N VAL A 156 3.00 35.61 3.31
CA VAL A 156 2.21 35.17 2.14
C VAL A 156 1.12 34.18 2.53
N TYR A 157 1.36 33.39 3.58
CA TYR A 157 0.47 32.30 3.99
C TYR A 157 -0.24 32.64 5.29
N ALA A 158 -1.49 33.10 5.19
CA ALA A 158 -2.28 33.52 6.34
C ALA A 158 -2.64 32.37 7.30
N ASN A 159 -2.98 31.19 6.75
CA ASN A 159 -3.44 30.02 7.48
C ASN A 159 -3.07 28.71 6.76
N VAL A 160 -3.35 27.58 7.40
CA VAL A 160 -2.99 26.25 6.88
C VAL A 160 -3.76 25.91 5.61
N GLU A 161 -4.97 26.45 5.43
CA GLU A 161 -5.77 26.27 4.22
C GLU A 161 -5.10 26.92 3.00
N ALA A 162 -4.55 28.14 3.15
CA ALA A 162 -3.79 28.81 2.10
C ALA A 162 -2.52 28.03 1.73
N VAL A 163 -1.85 27.43 2.72
CA VAL A 163 -0.72 26.53 2.50
C VAL A 163 -1.17 25.29 1.75
N ALA A 164 -2.24 24.63 2.20
CA ALA A 164 -2.74 23.40 1.62
C ALA A 164 -3.24 23.58 0.18
N ALA A 165 -3.67 24.78 -0.21
CA ALA A 165 -4.03 25.13 -1.58
C ALA A 165 -2.81 25.39 -2.49
N SER A 166 -1.63 25.69 -1.91
CA SER A 166 -0.42 26.01 -2.66
C SER A 166 0.46 24.78 -2.87
N THR A 167 0.52 24.30 -4.11
CA THR A 167 1.38 23.16 -4.49
C THR A 167 2.86 23.43 -4.22
N THR A 168 3.32 24.67 -4.43
CA THR A 168 4.70 25.09 -4.10
C THR A 168 5.00 24.95 -2.62
N ALA A 169 4.10 25.45 -1.76
CA ALA A 169 4.27 25.35 -0.31
C ALA A 169 4.27 23.90 0.15
N VAL A 170 3.26 23.11 -0.25
CA VAL A 170 3.16 21.71 0.16
C VAL A 170 4.35 20.90 -0.36
N THR A 171 4.85 21.16 -1.56
CA THR A 171 6.06 20.50 -2.09
C THR A 171 7.27 20.78 -1.23
N ALA A 172 7.50 22.05 -0.86
CA ALA A 172 8.61 22.44 0.01
C ALA A 172 8.49 21.80 1.41
N LEU A 173 7.29 21.81 1.98
CA LEU A 173 6.99 21.17 3.28
C LEU A 173 7.23 19.66 3.22
N THR A 174 6.78 18.99 2.16
CA THR A 174 6.94 17.55 1.95
C THR A 174 8.40 17.13 1.81
N ALA A 175 9.30 18.04 1.44
CA ALA A 175 10.74 17.80 1.38
C ALA A 175 11.44 17.98 2.75
N SER A 176 10.77 18.54 3.76
CA SER A 176 11.35 18.86 5.07
C SER A 176 10.71 18.05 6.20
N ALA A 177 11.50 17.15 6.79
CA ALA A 177 11.07 16.35 7.94
C ALA A 177 10.68 17.24 9.14
N SER A 178 11.44 18.31 9.42
CA SER A 178 11.16 19.23 10.53
C SER A 178 9.84 19.97 10.33
N ALA A 179 9.52 20.39 9.10
CA ALA A 179 8.26 21.05 8.82
C ALA A 179 7.07 20.07 8.93
N MET A 180 7.22 18.84 8.40
CA MET A 180 6.20 17.81 8.53
C MET A 180 6.03 17.30 9.97
N ASN A 181 7.06 17.36 10.82
CA ASN A 181 6.93 17.07 12.25
C ASN A 181 5.95 18.05 12.91
N VAL A 182 6.11 19.35 12.63
CA VAL A 182 5.21 20.41 13.13
C VAL A 182 3.79 20.21 12.62
N LEU A 183 3.62 19.98 11.31
CA LEU A 183 2.30 19.79 10.71
C LEU A 183 1.60 18.50 11.18
N GLY A 184 2.36 17.41 11.35
CA GLY A 184 1.83 16.12 11.82
C GLY A 184 1.32 16.19 13.25
N ALA A 185 1.96 16.99 14.12
CA ALA A 185 1.57 17.11 15.52
C ALA A 185 0.28 17.93 15.71
N SER A 186 -0.04 18.85 14.79
CA SER A 186 -1.25 19.68 14.85
C SER A 186 -2.46 18.98 14.21
N SER A 187 -3.52 18.78 15.00
CA SER A 187 -4.78 18.20 14.51
C SER A 187 -5.46 19.08 13.45
N ALA A 188 -5.43 20.40 13.62
CA ALA A 188 -5.99 21.35 12.66
C ALA A 188 -5.24 21.32 11.33
N ALA A 189 -3.90 21.28 11.36
CA ALA A 189 -3.12 21.20 10.14
C ALA A 189 -3.35 19.88 9.40
N ARG A 190 -3.38 18.75 10.12
CA ARG A 190 -3.74 17.45 9.54
C ARG A 190 -5.11 17.49 8.87
N ALA A 191 -6.12 18.06 9.51
CA ALA A 191 -7.47 18.17 8.94
C ALA A 191 -7.49 19.02 7.65
N ALA A 192 -6.83 20.18 7.65
CA ALA A 192 -6.76 21.05 6.48
C ALA A 192 -6.03 20.40 5.31
N LEU A 193 -4.90 19.72 5.57
CA LEU A 193 -4.16 18.98 4.55
C LEU A 193 -5.00 17.83 3.98
N LEU A 194 -5.65 17.05 4.83
CA LEU A 194 -6.49 15.91 4.41
C LEU A 194 -7.66 16.35 3.52
N ASN A 195 -8.26 17.51 3.83
CA ASN A 195 -9.39 18.06 3.07
C ASN A 195 -8.96 18.81 1.80
N SER A 196 -7.66 18.96 1.53
CA SER A 196 -7.14 19.62 0.34
C SER A 196 -6.64 18.60 -0.70
N ALA A 197 -7.35 18.53 -1.83
CA ALA A 197 -6.94 17.66 -2.94
C ALA A 197 -5.55 18.02 -3.51
N PRO A 198 -5.18 19.30 -3.73
CA PRO A 198 -3.82 19.68 -4.13
C PRO A 198 -2.76 19.20 -3.14
N ALA A 199 -2.99 19.35 -1.84
CA ALA A 199 -2.04 18.93 -0.82
C ALA A 199 -1.87 17.41 -0.81
N MET A 200 -2.97 16.66 -0.74
CA MET A 200 -2.93 15.21 -0.69
C MET A 200 -2.35 14.58 -1.95
N ASN A 201 -2.48 15.20 -3.12
CA ASN A 201 -1.83 14.73 -4.34
C ASN A 201 -0.30 14.71 -4.24
N ILE A 202 0.29 15.61 -3.47
CA ILE A 202 1.74 15.66 -3.20
C ILE A 202 2.09 14.75 -2.02
N LEU A 203 1.38 14.89 -0.90
CA LEU A 203 1.70 14.19 0.36
C LEU A 203 1.61 12.68 0.21
N LYS A 204 0.60 12.16 -0.51
CA LYS A 204 0.38 10.70 -0.66
C LYS A 204 1.51 9.99 -1.42
N ALA A 205 2.38 10.73 -2.11
CA ALA A 205 3.55 10.18 -2.78
C ALA A 205 4.78 10.09 -1.86
N SER A 206 4.76 10.70 -0.67
CA SER A 206 5.88 10.74 0.28
C SER A 206 5.64 9.85 1.48
N SER A 207 6.44 8.78 1.62
CA SER A 207 6.37 7.87 2.77
C SER A 207 6.56 8.59 4.11
N MET A 208 7.55 9.50 4.16
CA MET A 208 7.81 10.34 5.33
C MET A 208 6.58 11.19 5.69
N ALA A 209 6.05 11.95 4.73
CA ALA A 209 4.95 12.86 5.04
C ALA A 209 3.72 12.09 5.56
N MET A 210 3.39 10.98 4.92
CA MET A 210 2.29 10.11 5.37
C MET A 210 2.56 9.49 6.74
N ALA A 211 3.81 9.15 7.06
CA ALA A 211 4.19 8.68 8.38
C ALA A 211 3.99 9.74 9.46
N LYS A 212 4.46 10.98 9.22
CA LYS A 212 4.31 12.08 10.17
C LYS A 212 2.83 12.41 10.43
N LEU A 213 2.02 12.43 9.37
CA LEU A 213 0.58 12.68 9.47
C LEU A 213 -0.16 11.55 10.20
N ALA A 214 0.12 10.29 9.85
CA ALA A 214 -0.53 9.14 10.47
C ALA A 214 -0.10 8.94 11.93
N SER A 215 1.18 9.08 12.25
CA SER A 215 1.68 8.96 13.62
C SER A 215 1.09 10.05 14.51
N GLY A 216 1.06 11.31 14.04
CA GLY A 216 0.41 12.41 14.76
C GLY A 216 -1.10 12.22 14.91
N ALA A 217 -1.77 11.64 13.93
CA ALA A 217 -3.18 11.23 14.03
C ALA A 217 -3.43 10.07 15.00
N ALA A 218 -2.41 9.27 15.29
CA ALA A 218 -2.42 8.23 16.29
C ALA A 218 -2.01 8.72 17.70
N GLY A 219 -1.74 10.02 17.87
CA GLY A 219 -1.28 10.59 19.14
C GLY A 219 0.18 10.30 19.47
N LEU A 220 0.97 9.84 18.49
CA LEU A 220 2.41 9.64 18.63
C LEU A 220 3.16 10.92 18.26
N ASP A 221 4.35 11.11 18.82
CA ASP A 221 5.27 12.16 18.37
C ASP A 221 5.77 11.87 16.93
N PRO A 222 5.43 12.71 15.93
CA PRO A 222 5.90 12.53 14.57
C PRO A 222 7.42 12.54 14.43
N VAL A 223 8.16 13.23 15.30
CA VAL A 223 9.62 13.38 15.21
C VAL A 223 10.32 12.01 15.18
N LEU A 224 9.79 11.04 15.91
CA LEU A 224 10.37 9.69 16.07
C LEU A 224 10.32 8.82 14.80
N TRP A 225 9.46 9.16 13.84
CA TRP A 225 9.16 8.27 12.71
C TRP A 225 9.69 8.82 11.39
N SER A 226 10.75 8.23 10.84
CA SER A 226 11.35 8.69 9.57
C SER A 226 10.39 8.54 8.39
N ASP A 227 9.65 7.43 8.35
CA ASP A 227 8.79 7.02 7.23
C ASP A 227 7.81 5.92 7.67
N MET A 228 6.93 5.48 6.75
CA MET A 228 5.87 4.52 7.08
C MET A 228 6.42 3.12 7.33
N THR A 229 7.60 2.78 6.80
CA THR A 229 8.27 1.52 7.08
C THR A 229 8.71 1.48 8.55
N ALA A 230 9.25 2.58 9.07
CA ALA A 230 9.61 2.71 10.48
C ALA A 230 8.38 2.59 11.40
N VAL A 231 7.27 3.24 11.04
CA VAL A 231 6.00 3.12 11.79
C VAL A 231 5.47 1.69 11.75
N ALA A 232 5.47 1.05 10.57
CA ALA A 232 4.92 -0.29 10.39
C ALA A 232 5.79 -1.39 11.04
N ALA A 233 7.09 -1.14 11.25
CA ALA A 233 8.01 -2.07 11.91
C ALA A 233 7.91 -2.02 13.45
N ALA A 234 7.55 -0.87 14.02
CA ALA A 234 7.45 -0.71 15.47
C ALA A 234 6.06 -1.13 15.99
N SER A 235 6.00 -2.17 16.81
CA SER A 235 4.73 -2.72 17.32
C SER A 235 3.88 -1.71 18.09
N SER A 236 4.50 -0.86 18.92
CA SER A 236 3.79 0.19 19.67
C SER A 236 3.18 1.24 18.74
N ALA A 237 3.91 1.66 17.71
CA ALA A 237 3.45 2.66 16.75
C ALA A 237 2.36 2.10 15.83
N ALA A 238 2.61 0.92 15.25
CA ALA A 238 1.63 0.22 14.43
C ALA A 238 0.33 -0.06 15.20
N SER A 239 0.42 -0.37 16.50
CA SER A 239 -0.76 -0.58 17.35
C SER A 239 -1.55 0.71 17.55
N ALA A 240 -0.88 1.83 17.83
CA ALA A 240 -1.54 3.13 17.99
C ALA A 240 -2.21 3.57 16.68
N VAL A 241 -1.53 3.36 15.54
CA VAL A 241 -2.07 3.67 14.21
C VAL A 241 -3.28 2.78 13.88
N ALA A 242 -3.21 1.47 14.13
CA ALA A 242 -4.32 0.56 13.88
C ALA A 242 -5.56 0.89 14.73
N ALA A 243 -5.38 1.47 15.92
CA ALA A 243 -6.46 1.93 16.78
C ALA A 243 -7.06 3.30 16.37
N SER A 244 -6.41 4.06 15.49
CA SER A 244 -6.83 5.41 15.08
C SER A 244 -7.41 5.42 13.67
N VAL A 245 -8.73 5.60 13.56
CA VAL A 245 -9.41 5.78 12.26
C VAL A 245 -8.86 6.99 11.49
N GLN A 246 -8.50 8.08 12.18
CA GLN A 246 -7.88 9.24 11.52
C GLN A 246 -6.52 8.89 10.90
N ALA A 247 -5.69 8.10 11.60
CA ALA A 247 -4.42 7.66 11.06
C ALA A 247 -4.62 6.76 9.83
N ILE A 248 -5.55 5.82 9.91
CA ILE A 248 -5.88 4.93 8.79
C ILE A 248 -6.39 5.71 7.58
N ASN A 249 -7.21 6.75 7.78
CA ASN A 249 -7.69 7.61 6.70
C ASN A 249 -6.55 8.27 5.90
N PHE A 250 -5.45 8.64 6.55
CA PHE A 250 -4.26 9.09 5.82
C PHE A 250 -3.66 7.93 5.01
N ILE A 251 -3.43 6.79 5.65
CA ILE A 251 -2.70 5.67 5.04
C ILE A 251 -3.44 5.14 3.80
N VAL A 252 -4.76 4.93 3.85
CA VAL A 252 -5.53 4.36 2.73
C VAL A 252 -5.59 5.23 1.47
N LEU A 253 -5.18 6.51 1.56
CA LEU A 253 -5.06 7.43 0.43
C LEU A 253 -3.71 7.34 -0.27
N SER A 254 -2.72 6.68 0.33
CA SER A 254 -1.34 6.58 -0.17
C SER A 254 -0.97 5.12 -0.44
N THR A 255 -0.66 4.83 -1.71
CA THR A 255 -0.09 3.53 -2.09
C THR A 255 1.28 3.31 -1.48
N VAL A 256 2.10 4.36 -1.35
CA VAL A 256 3.43 4.27 -0.71
C VAL A 256 3.31 3.87 0.76
N ALA A 257 2.40 4.50 1.51
CA ALA A 257 2.14 4.16 2.90
C ALA A 257 1.54 2.75 3.03
N MET A 258 0.52 2.42 2.23
CA MET A 258 -0.12 1.10 2.28
C MET A 258 0.83 -0.02 1.87
N ASN A 259 1.76 0.19 0.93
CA ASN A 259 2.78 -0.80 0.59
C ASN A 259 3.68 -1.12 1.79
N ALA A 260 4.11 -0.11 2.55
CA ALA A 260 4.91 -0.31 3.76
C ALA A 260 4.12 -1.06 4.85
N VAL A 261 2.85 -0.71 5.04
CA VAL A 261 1.95 -1.38 5.99
C VAL A 261 1.69 -2.83 5.57
N ALA A 262 1.32 -3.08 4.31
CA ALA A 262 1.01 -4.41 3.79
C ALA A 262 2.22 -5.36 3.78
N ALA A 263 3.43 -4.82 3.61
CA ALA A 263 4.67 -5.59 3.70
C ALA A 263 5.05 -5.97 5.14
N SER A 264 4.53 -5.26 6.15
CA SER A 264 4.81 -5.55 7.56
C SER A 264 3.81 -6.55 8.14
N SER A 265 4.30 -7.71 8.55
CA SER A 265 3.51 -8.70 9.29
C SER A 265 3.03 -8.16 10.64
N ILE A 266 3.84 -7.30 11.29
CA ILE A 266 3.48 -6.66 12.56
C ILE A 266 2.27 -5.74 12.34
N ALA A 267 2.34 -4.80 11.41
CA ALA A 267 1.27 -3.83 11.17
C ALA A 267 -0.02 -4.51 10.68
N MET A 268 0.08 -5.44 9.72
CA MET A 268 -1.11 -6.14 9.23
C MET A 268 -1.75 -7.05 10.28
N SER A 269 -0.96 -7.71 11.14
CA SER A 269 -1.53 -8.52 12.22
C SER A 269 -2.36 -7.67 13.20
N LEU A 270 -1.89 -6.46 13.52
CA LEU A 270 -2.59 -5.51 14.39
C LEU A 270 -3.86 -4.94 13.75
N LEU A 271 -3.83 -4.64 12.45
CA LEU A 271 -5.04 -4.23 11.71
C LEU A 271 -6.08 -5.36 11.69
N ILE A 272 -5.65 -6.58 11.36
CA ILE A 272 -6.53 -7.75 11.29
C ILE A 272 -7.21 -8.03 12.64
N ALA A 273 -6.50 -7.80 13.75
CA ALA A 273 -7.05 -7.96 15.10
C ALA A 273 -8.13 -6.92 15.45
N LEU A 274 -8.23 -5.81 14.72
CA LEU A 274 -9.15 -4.71 14.98
C LEU A 274 -10.15 -4.52 13.82
N PRO A 275 -11.41 -4.99 13.93
CA PRO A 275 -12.39 -4.91 12.84
C PRO A 275 -12.62 -3.49 12.29
N ALA A 276 -12.63 -2.48 13.16
CA ALA A 276 -12.80 -1.08 12.78
C ALA A 276 -11.67 -0.55 11.87
N SER A 277 -10.50 -1.19 11.92
CA SER A 277 -9.36 -0.80 11.10
C SER A 277 -9.45 -1.33 9.67
N MET A 278 -10.08 -2.50 9.47
CA MET A 278 -10.15 -3.17 8.15
C MET A 278 -11.24 -2.60 7.24
N SER A 279 -12.32 -2.02 7.79
CA SER A 279 -13.41 -1.47 6.98
C SER A 279 -12.97 -0.36 5.98
N PRO A 280 -12.15 0.65 6.35
CA PRO A 280 -11.65 1.62 5.37
C PRO A 280 -10.70 1.00 4.34
N LEU A 281 -9.97 -0.06 4.71
CA LEU A 281 -9.08 -0.78 3.78
C LEU A 281 -9.91 -1.43 2.67
N TYR A 282 -10.95 -2.19 3.02
CA TYR A 282 -11.82 -2.87 2.04
C TYR A 282 -12.66 -1.92 1.17
N ALA A 283 -12.94 -0.72 1.66
CA ALA A 283 -13.64 0.31 0.91
C ALA A 283 -12.73 1.02 -0.12
N SER A 284 -11.41 1.06 0.12
CA SER A 284 -10.43 1.75 -0.73
C SER A 284 -9.81 0.81 -1.77
N PRO A 285 -10.05 1.02 -3.08
CA PRO A 285 -9.39 0.24 -4.13
C PRO A 285 -7.86 0.38 -4.11
N LEU A 286 -7.35 1.55 -3.71
CA LEU A 286 -5.91 1.82 -3.62
C LEU A 286 -5.26 0.98 -2.50
N ALA A 287 -5.91 0.93 -1.33
CA ALA A 287 -5.43 0.14 -0.21
C ALA A 287 -5.51 -1.36 -0.53
N MET A 288 -6.65 -1.83 -1.04
CA MET A 288 -6.79 -3.24 -1.42
C MET A 288 -5.88 -3.66 -2.57
N GLY A 289 -5.56 -2.79 -3.52
CA GLY A 289 -4.57 -3.08 -4.55
C GLY A 289 -3.18 -3.35 -3.95
N SER A 290 -2.76 -2.53 -2.99
CA SER A 290 -1.49 -2.68 -2.28
C SER A 290 -1.46 -3.95 -1.43
N ILE A 291 -2.56 -4.25 -0.73
CA ILE A 291 -2.73 -5.45 0.10
C ILE A 291 -2.72 -6.71 -0.77
N ALA A 292 -3.53 -6.76 -1.83
CA ALA A 292 -3.67 -7.92 -2.72
C ALA A 292 -2.37 -8.23 -3.48
N ALA A 293 -1.58 -7.21 -3.81
CA ALA A 293 -0.27 -7.41 -4.42
C ALA A 293 0.78 -8.00 -3.46
N THR A 294 0.52 -7.95 -2.14
CA THR A 294 1.49 -8.31 -1.09
C THR A 294 1.13 -9.62 -0.41
N SER A 295 1.93 -10.67 -0.64
CA SER A 295 1.72 -12.00 -0.07
C SER A 295 1.76 -12.02 1.46
N VAL A 296 2.58 -11.19 2.12
CA VAL A 296 2.61 -11.08 3.59
C VAL A 296 1.23 -10.73 4.14
N ALA A 297 0.61 -9.67 3.62
CA ALA A 297 -0.73 -9.25 4.02
C ALA A 297 -1.79 -10.32 3.68
N MET A 298 -1.77 -10.84 2.45
CA MET A 298 -2.78 -11.82 2.02
C MET A 298 -2.66 -13.17 2.73
N ASN A 299 -1.46 -13.61 3.11
CA ASN A 299 -1.28 -14.80 3.94
C ASN A 299 -1.96 -14.62 5.30
N LEU A 300 -1.79 -13.46 5.97
CA LEU A 300 -2.46 -13.17 7.23
C LEU A 300 -3.99 -13.07 7.07
N ILE A 301 -4.46 -12.36 6.04
CA ILE A 301 -5.90 -12.24 5.74
C ILE A 301 -6.53 -13.60 5.47
N SER A 302 -5.88 -14.42 4.65
CA SER A 302 -6.39 -15.75 4.25
C SER A 302 -6.40 -16.75 5.40
N ALA A 303 -5.63 -16.53 6.46
CA ALA A 303 -5.63 -17.35 7.68
C ALA A 303 -6.76 -16.96 8.66
N SER A 304 -7.32 -15.75 8.54
CA SER A 304 -8.36 -15.23 9.45
C SER A 304 -9.76 -15.40 8.86
N SER A 305 -10.59 -16.24 9.49
CA SER A 305 -11.95 -16.55 9.03
C SER A 305 -12.87 -15.32 9.00
N SER A 306 -12.80 -14.46 10.01
CA SER A 306 -13.62 -13.24 10.09
C SER A 306 -13.19 -12.21 9.03
N THR A 307 -11.88 -12.04 8.87
CA THR A 307 -11.29 -11.08 7.94
C THR A 307 -11.57 -11.48 6.49
N ILE A 308 -11.38 -12.75 6.14
CA ILE A 308 -11.66 -13.21 4.77
C ILE A 308 -13.17 -13.14 4.46
N THR A 309 -14.04 -13.45 5.42
CA THR A 309 -15.49 -13.32 5.23
C THR A 309 -15.88 -11.87 4.93
N ALA A 310 -15.31 -10.90 5.68
CA ALA A 310 -15.54 -9.48 5.44
C ALA A 310 -15.00 -9.01 4.08
N LEU A 311 -13.81 -9.50 3.68
CA LEU A 311 -13.24 -9.24 2.36
C LEU A 311 -14.17 -9.72 1.24
N LEU A 312 -14.67 -10.95 1.33
CA LEU A 312 -15.54 -11.56 0.33
C LEU A 312 -16.93 -10.92 0.27
N ALA A 313 -17.35 -10.22 1.33
CA ALA A 313 -18.58 -9.42 1.34
C ALA A 313 -18.42 -8.07 0.62
N SER A 314 -17.19 -7.56 0.49
CA SER A 314 -16.90 -6.33 -0.27
C SER A 314 -16.67 -6.64 -1.74
N ALA A 315 -17.58 -6.21 -2.61
CA ALA A 315 -17.45 -6.39 -4.06
C ALA A 315 -16.15 -5.76 -4.61
N ASN A 316 -15.77 -4.59 -4.10
CA ASN A 316 -14.53 -3.91 -4.51
C ASN A 316 -13.29 -4.73 -4.14
N ALA A 317 -13.22 -5.21 -2.89
CA ALA A 317 -12.08 -5.99 -2.42
C ALA A 317 -12.00 -7.34 -3.15
N LEU A 318 -13.14 -8.02 -3.33
CA LEU A 318 -13.25 -9.27 -4.06
C LEU A 318 -12.75 -9.13 -5.51
N ASN A 319 -13.21 -8.11 -6.24
CA ASN A 319 -12.81 -7.89 -7.64
C ASN A 319 -11.30 -7.66 -7.79
N ILE A 320 -10.68 -6.92 -6.86
CA ILE A 320 -9.23 -6.70 -6.83
C ILE A 320 -8.51 -8.01 -6.54
N VAL A 321 -8.98 -8.77 -5.56
CA VAL A 321 -8.36 -10.03 -5.15
C VAL A 321 -8.40 -11.07 -6.27
N VAL A 322 -9.56 -11.31 -6.90
CA VAL A 322 -9.68 -12.33 -7.95
C VAL A 322 -8.95 -11.96 -9.24
N SER A 323 -8.59 -10.70 -9.43
CA SER A 323 -7.77 -10.24 -10.55
C SER A 323 -6.27 -10.20 -10.24
N THR A 324 -5.87 -10.43 -8.98
CA THR A 324 -4.47 -10.34 -8.53
C THR A 324 -3.86 -11.72 -8.27
N ALA A 325 -2.83 -12.08 -9.05
CA ALA A 325 -2.20 -13.39 -8.97
C ALA A 325 -1.59 -13.71 -7.59
N SER A 326 -0.87 -12.75 -6.98
CA SER A 326 -0.27 -12.93 -5.64
C SER A 326 -1.33 -13.20 -4.57
N ALA A 327 -2.44 -12.45 -4.58
CA ALA A 327 -3.55 -12.66 -3.66
C ALA A 327 -4.17 -14.04 -3.83
N MET A 328 -4.48 -14.42 -5.06
CA MET A 328 -5.06 -15.73 -5.36
C MET A 328 -4.12 -16.88 -4.98
N GLY A 329 -2.81 -16.71 -5.16
CA GLY A 329 -1.79 -17.66 -4.67
C GLY A 329 -1.89 -17.90 -3.15
N SER A 330 -2.00 -16.84 -2.35
CA SER A 330 -2.22 -16.95 -0.90
C SER A 330 -3.57 -17.59 -0.55
N LEU A 331 -4.65 -17.21 -1.24
CA LEU A 331 -5.99 -17.75 -1.00
C LEU A 331 -6.08 -19.25 -1.27
N VAL A 332 -5.57 -19.73 -2.42
CA VAL A 332 -5.66 -21.15 -2.80
C VAL A 332 -4.69 -22.04 -2.02
N ALA A 333 -3.79 -21.45 -1.24
CA ALA A 333 -2.93 -22.15 -0.28
C ALA A 333 -3.58 -22.27 1.12
N SER A 334 -4.67 -21.54 1.40
CA SER A 334 -5.37 -21.54 2.69
C SER A 334 -6.70 -22.30 2.63
N SER A 335 -6.83 -23.34 3.47
CA SER A 335 -8.09 -24.07 3.61
C SER A 335 -9.20 -23.22 4.21
N VAL A 336 -8.87 -22.26 5.08
CA VAL A 336 -9.82 -21.29 5.66
C VAL A 336 -10.42 -20.43 4.55
N ALA A 337 -9.56 -19.87 3.68
CA ALA A 337 -9.99 -19.04 2.57
C ALA A 337 -10.82 -19.81 1.54
N ILE A 338 -10.39 -21.00 1.12
CA ILE A 338 -11.12 -21.83 0.16
C ILE A 338 -12.51 -22.18 0.71
N THR A 339 -12.59 -22.57 1.99
CA THR A 339 -13.89 -22.86 2.64
C THR A 339 -14.80 -21.64 2.61
N ALA A 340 -14.28 -20.46 2.92
CA ALA A 340 -15.06 -19.22 2.88
C ALA A 340 -15.53 -18.84 1.47
N VAL A 341 -14.69 -19.04 0.43
CA VAL A 341 -15.07 -18.82 -0.98
C VAL A 341 -16.18 -19.80 -1.39
N LEU A 342 -16.06 -21.08 -1.05
CA LEU A 342 -17.05 -22.10 -1.39
C LEU A 342 -18.40 -21.87 -0.68
N ALA A 343 -18.39 -21.27 0.50
CA ALA A 343 -19.59 -20.91 1.25
C ALA A 343 -20.28 -19.63 0.73
N ASN A 344 -19.64 -18.86 -0.16
CA ASN A 344 -20.15 -17.59 -0.67
C ASN A 344 -20.33 -17.65 -2.19
N ALA A 345 -21.59 -17.70 -2.64
CA ALA A 345 -21.93 -17.80 -4.06
C ALA A 345 -21.37 -16.65 -4.92
N ASN A 346 -21.34 -15.43 -4.39
CA ASN A 346 -20.79 -14.27 -5.12
C ASN A 346 -19.27 -14.39 -5.30
N ALA A 347 -18.57 -14.82 -4.24
CA ALA A 347 -17.13 -15.07 -4.30
C ALA A 347 -16.79 -16.21 -5.26
N LEU A 348 -17.51 -17.34 -5.17
CA LEU A 348 -17.35 -18.47 -6.07
C LEU A 348 -17.58 -18.06 -7.53
N ASN A 349 -18.65 -17.33 -7.82
CA ASN A 349 -18.96 -16.83 -9.17
C ASN A 349 -17.86 -15.89 -9.69
N ALA A 350 -17.35 -14.99 -8.85
CA ALA A 350 -16.25 -14.10 -9.20
C ALA A 350 -14.95 -14.86 -9.50
N VAL A 351 -14.65 -15.89 -8.71
CA VAL A 351 -13.48 -16.76 -8.94
C VAL A 351 -13.60 -17.49 -10.28
N VAL A 352 -14.72 -18.18 -10.55
CA VAL A 352 -14.87 -18.96 -11.79
C VAL A 352 -14.98 -18.10 -13.05
N ALA A 353 -15.36 -16.83 -12.91
CA ALA A 353 -15.39 -15.87 -14.02
C ALA A 353 -14.00 -15.26 -14.31
N SER A 354 -13.06 -15.32 -13.37
CA SER A 354 -11.71 -14.73 -13.50
C SER A 354 -10.69 -15.74 -14.00
N GLY A 355 -10.03 -15.41 -15.12
CA GLY A 355 -8.93 -16.21 -15.67
C GLY A 355 -7.74 -16.29 -14.70
N THR A 356 -7.39 -15.19 -14.03
CA THR A 356 -6.30 -15.15 -13.04
C THR A 356 -6.61 -16.05 -11.84
N ALA A 357 -7.82 -15.96 -11.30
CA ALA A 357 -8.22 -16.77 -10.15
C ALA A 357 -8.31 -18.26 -10.51
N MET A 358 -8.92 -18.59 -11.66
CA MET A 358 -9.04 -19.98 -12.09
C MET A 358 -7.70 -20.60 -12.49
N ALA A 359 -6.73 -19.82 -13.01
CA ALA A 359 -5.37 -20.31 -13.22
C ALA A 359 -4.71 -20.72 -11.89
N ALA A 360 -4.83 -19.89 -10.84
CA ALA A 360 -4.30 -20.20 -9.51
C ALA A 360 -4.99 -21.41 -8.87
N VAL A 361 -6.32 -21.47 -8.95
CA VAL A 361 -7.14 -22.59 -8.48
C VAL A 361 -6.74 -23.89 -9.20
N ALA A 362 -6.70 -23.88 -10.53
CA ALA A 362 -6.35 -25.03 -11.35
C ALA A 362 -4.92 -25.54 -11.10
N GLY A 363 -4.03 -24.67 -10.61
CA GLY A 363 -2.68 -25.02 -10.18
C GLY A 363 -2.58 -25.57 -8.74
N SER A 364 -3.63 -25.46 -7.91
CA SER A 364 -3.60 -25.84 -6.50
C SER A 364 -4.33 -27.15 -6.22
N ASN A 365 -3.61 -28.14 -5.67
CA ASN A 365 -4.21 -29.42 -5.24
C ASN A 365 -5.26 -29.23 -4.14
N LEU A 366 -5.00 -28.32 -3.20
CA LEU A 366 -5.91 -28.02 -2.10
C LEU A 366 -7.23 -27.44 -2.63
N ALA A 367 -7.14 -26.45 -3.52
CA ALA A 367 -8.33 -25.82 -4.12
C ALA A 367 -9.09 -26.80 -5.01
N MET A 368 -8.41 -27.53 -5.90
CA MET A 368 -9.05 -28.50 -6.79
C MET A 368 -9.76 -29.62 -6.03
N THR A 369 -9.14 -30.15 -4.96
CA THR A 369 -9.78 -31.15 -4.09
C THR A 369 -11.07 -30.62 -3.49
N ALA A 370 -11.04 -29.40 -2.93
CA ALA A 370 -12.20 -28.80 -2.28
C ALA A 370 -13.31 -28.43 -3.28
N MET A 371 -12.97 -27.91 -4.46
CA MET A 371 -13.95 -27.57 -5.50
C MET A 371 -14.65 -28.82 -6.04
N PHE A 372 -13.93 -29.92 -6.24
CA PHE A 372 -14.51 -31.15 -6.80
C PHE A 372 -15.40 -31.88 -5.80
N ALA A 373 -15.15 -31.69 -4.50
CA ALA A 373 -16.02 -32.15 -3.43
C ALA A 373 -17.29 -31.28 -3.27
N SER A 374 -17.37 -30.12 -3.92
CA SER A 374 -18.46 -29.15 -3.76
C SER A 374 -19.37 -29.10 -5.00
N PRO A 375 -20.63 -29.58 -4.91
CA PRO A 375 -21.56 -29.52 -6.04
C PRO A 375 -21.84 -28.10 -6.58
N PRO A 376 -22.05 -27.07 -5.73
CA PRO A 376 -22.19 -25.69 -6.23
C PRO A 376 -20.97 -25.20 -7.02
N ALA A 377 -19.76 -25.56 -6.56
CA ALA A 377 -18.53 -25.18 -7.26
C ALA A 377 -18.40 -25.88 -8.61
N MET A 378 -18.64 -27.19 -8.67
CA MET A 378 -18.63 -27.92 -9.93
C MET A 378 -19.67 -27.39 -10.92
N ASN A 379 -20.89 -27.08 -10.46
CA ASN A 379 -21.92 -26.48 -11.31
C ASN A 379 -21.48 -25.12 -11.88
N ALA A 380 -20.86 -24.27 -11.06
CA ALA A 380 -20.34 -22.97 -11.49
C ALA A 380 -19.16 -23.12 -12.48
N ILE A 381 -18.25 -24.05 -12.22
CA ILE A 381 -17.11 -24.36 -13.09
C ILE A 381 -17.59 -24.80 -14.47
N VAL A 382 -18.47 -25.80 -14.55
CA VAL A 382 -18.88 -26.37 -15.84
C VAL A 382 -19.75 -25.44 -16.66
N ALA A 383 -20.32 -24.39 -16.05
CA ALA A 383 -21.04 -23.33 -16.76
C ALA A 383 -20.12 -22.19 -17.25
N SER A 384 -18.88 -22.09 -16.75
CA SER A 384 -17.95 -21.00 -17.08
C SER A 384 -16.92 -21.42 -18.12
N SER A 385 -16.95 -20.79 -19.29
CA SER A 385 -15.96 -21.02 -20.35
C SER A 385 -14.55 -20.63 -19.90
N THR A 386 -14.41 -19.57 -19.09
CA THR A 386 -13.15 -19.15 -18.48
C THR A 386 -12.58 -20.24 -17.56
N ALA A 387 -13.42 -20.81 -16.69
CA ALA A 387 -13.00 -21.85 -15.75
C ALA A 387 -12.59 -23.14 -16.48
N VAL A 388 -13.39 -23.60 -17.45
CA VAL A 388 -13.09 -24.80 -18.23
C VAL A 388 -11.82 -24.60 -19.07
N ALA A 389 -11.61 -23.43 -19.66
CA ALA A 389 -10.38 -23.11 -20.38
C ALA A 389 -9.14 -23.15 -19.47
N ALA A 390 -9.22 -22.56 -18.27
CA ALA A 390 -8.14 -22.59 -17.30
C ALA A 390 -7.83 -24.00 -16.81
N MET A 391 -8.86 -24.82 -16.51
CA MET A 391 -8.66 -26.22 -16.14
C MET A 391 -8.03 -27.03 -17.27
N ALA A 392 -8.49 -26.86 -18.51
CA ALA A 392 -7.94 -27.55 -19.68
C ALA A 392 -6.49 -27.16 -19.95
N ALA A 393 -6.06 -25.96 -19.55
CA ALA A 393 -4.68 -25.51 -19.63
C ALA A 393 -3.78 -26.06 -18.51
N SER A 394 -4.35 -26.55 -17.41
CA SER A 394 -3.59 -27.05 -16.26
C SER A 394 -3.48 -28.57 -16.28
N GLY A 395 -2.26 -29.09 -16.34
CA GLY A 395 -2.00 -30.53 -16.19
C GLY A 395 -2.51 -31.09 -14.86
N ASN A 396 -2.42 -30.30 -13.78
CA ASN A 396 -2.95 -30.67 -12.48
C ASN A 396 -4.48 -30.80 -12.50
N ALA A 397 -5.19 -29.78 -12.98
CA ALA A 397 -6.65 -29.83 -13.05
C ALA A 397 -7.14 -30.94 -13.97
N MET A 398 -6.47 -31.18 -15.10
CA MET A 398 -6.76 -32.30 -16.00
C MET A 398 -6.56 -33.67 -15.32
N ALA A 399 -5.60 -33.81 -14.40
CA ALA A 399 -5.45 -35.03 -13.60
C ALA A 399 -6.64 -35.24 -12.65
N PHE A 400 -7.08 -34.21 -11.93
CA PHE A 400 -8.28 -34.26 -11.07
C PHE A 400 -9.56 -34.59 -11.87
N LEU A 401 -9.74 -33.92 -13.00
CA LEU A 401 -10.83 -34.17 -13.95
C LEU A 401 -10.85 -35.63 -14.41
N ASN A 402 -9.70 -36.17 -14.81
CA ASN A 402 -9.60 -37.56 -15.25
C ASN A 402 -9.63 -38.59 -14.10
N ALA A 403 -9.57 -38.17 -12.84
CA ALA A 403 -9.70 -39.06 -11.70
C ALA A 403 -11.14 -39.12 -11.14
N SER A 404 -12.05 -38.26 -11.61
CA SER A 404 -13.40 -38.12 -11.04
C SER A 404 -14.51 -38.40 -12.05
N SER A 405 -15.28 -39.47 -11.82
CA SER A 405 -16.48 -39.78 -12.62
C SER A 405 -17.52 -38.66 -12.57
N ALA A 406 -17.79 -38.12 -11.39
CA ALA A 406 -18.73 -37.02 -11.20
C ALA A 406 -18.33 -35.77 -11.99
N ALA A 407 -17.04 -35.42 -12.03
CA ALA A 407 -16.57 -34.27 -12.80
C ALA A 407 -16.67 -34.50 -14.32
N MET A 408 -16.33 -35.71 -14.78
CA MET A 408 -16.53 -36.13 -16.17
C MET A 408 -18.00 -36.06 -16.59
N ASP A 409 -18.91 -36.53 -15.73
CA ASP A 409 -20.35 -36.44 -15.98
C ASP A 409 -20.84 -34.99 -15.99
N ALA A 410 -20.40 -34.16 -15.05
CA ALA A 410 -20.75 -32.75 -14.99
C ALA A 410 -20.33 -31.98 -16.25
N LEU A 411 -19.11 -32.22 -16.76
CA LEU A 411 -18.65 -31.64 -18.03
C LEU A 411 -19.43 -32.17 -19.23
N TYR A 412 -19.82 -33.43 -19.23
CA TYR A 412 -20.65 -34.01 -20.29
C TYR A 412 -22.08 -33.45 -20.32
N THR A 413 -22.58 -32.94 -19.19
CA THR A 413 -23.86 -32.22 -19.08
C THR A 413 -23.71 -30.70 -19.14
N SER A 414 -22.49 -30.18 -19.29
CA SER A 414 -22.20 -28.74 -19.33
C SER A 414 -23.01 -28.04 -20.43
N PRO A 415 -23.49 -26.80 -20.21
CA PRO A 415 -24.08 -25.99 -21.27
C PRO A 415 -23.08 -25.60 -22.38
N LEU A 416 -21.77 -25.78 -22.15
CA LEU A 416 -20.71 -25.46 -23.11
C LEU A 416 -20.37 -26.65 -24.03
N VAL A 417 -20.91 -27.83 -23.75
CA VAL A 417 -20.58 -29.04 -24.50
C VAL A 417 -21.27 -29.05 -25.86
N VAL A 418 -20.51 -29.39 -26.89
CA VAL A 418 -21.02 -29.70 -28.22
C VAL A 418 -21.05 -31.21 -28.35
N LYS A 419 -22.23 -31.74 -28.72
CA LYS A 419 -22.43 -33.17 -28.99
C LYS A 419 -22.64 -33.40 -30.48
N ILE A 420 -21.88 -34.34 -31.04
CA ILE A 420 -21.98 -34.75 -32.45
C ILE A 420 -22.14 -36.26 -32.49
N SER A 421 -23.14 -36.73 -33.22
CA SER A 421 -23.43 -38.17 -33.36
C SER A 421 -23.29 -38.63 -34.81
N TYR A 422 -22.74 -39.82 -34.98
CA TYR A 422 -22.66 -40.49 -36.29
C TYR A 422 -23.27 -41.88 -36.20
N GLY A 423 -23.95 -42.30 -37.27
CA GLY A 423 -24.43 -43.67 -37.42
C GLY A 423 -23.28 -44.63 -37.74
N SER A 424 -23.57 -45.93 -37.72
CA SER A 424 -22.58 -46.95 -38.09
C SER A 424 -22.08 -46.76 -39.53
N ALA A 425 -20.81 -47.09 -39.75
CA ALA A 425 -20.02 -46.94 -40.98
C ALA A 425 -19.86 -45.51 -41.52
N ALA A 426 -20.48 -44.49 -40.91
CA ALA A 426 -20.52 -43.12 -41.44
C ALA A 426 -19.14 -42.48 -41.66
N THR A 427 -18.14 -42.87 -40.86
CA THR A 427 -16.75 -42.34 -40.92
C THR A 427 -15.72 -43.42 -41.25
N TRP A 428 -16.15 -44.60 -41.71
CA TRP A 428 -15.25 -45.74 -41.89
C TRP A 428 -14.25 -45.52 -43.04
N ALA A 429 -14.74 -44.94 -44.14
CA ALA A 429 -13.96 -44.69 -45.35
C ALA A 429 -12.92 -43.58 -45.17
N ASN A 430 -13.22 -42.53 -44.39
CA ASN A 430 -12.38 -41.34 -44.26
C ASN A 430 -12.41 -40.78 -42.84
N GLN A 431 -11.28 -40.22 -42.38
CA GLN A 431 -11.22 -39.44 -41.15
C GLN A 431 -12.12 -38.20 -41.25
N THR A 432 -12.91 -37.97 -40.21
CA THR A 432 -13.83 -36.83 -40.11
C THR A 432 -13.33 -35.84 -39.07
N THR A 433 -13.16 -34.57 -39.46
CA THR A 433 -12.84 -33.51 -38.52
C THR A 433 -14.08 -33.11 -37.73
N LEU A 434 -14.03 -33.29 -36.41
CA LEU A 434 -15.09 -32.91 -35.48
C LEU A 434 -15.01 -31.41 -35.15
N ARG A 435 -13.78 -30.90 -35.01
CA ARG A 435 -13.50 -29.49 -34.73
C ARG A 435 -12.11 -29.11 -35.23
N SER A 436 -12.00 -27.92 -35.79
CA SER A 436 -10.74 -27.17 -35.94
C SER A 436 -10.61 -26.11 -34.84
N GLY A 437 -9.39 -25.86 -34.38
CA GLY A 437 -9.08 -24.95 -33.28
C GLY A 437 -8.96 -25.64 -31.92
N ILE A 438 -8.80 -24.85 -30.87
CA ILE A 438 -8.57 -25.33 -29.50
C ILE A 438 -9.88 -25.88 -28.93
N GLY A 439 -9.78 -26.93 -28.12
CA GLY A 439 -10.91 -27.46 -27.37
C GLY A 439 -10.51 -28.48 -26.31
N LEU A 440 -11.51 -28.93 -25.56
CA LEU A 440 -11.40 -30.00 -24.59
C LEU A 440 -12.25 -31.18 -25.03
N PHE A 441 -11.64 -32.33 -25.26
CA PHE A 441 -12.37 -33.58 -25.43
C PHE A 441 -12.92 -34.05 -24.09
N VAL A 442 -14.23 -34.34 -24.04
CA VAL A 442 -14.97 -34.67 -22.81
C VAL A 442 -15.41 -36.13 -22.80
N ARG A 443 -16.07 -36.60 -23.87
CA ARG A 443 -16.61 -37.96 -23.92
C ARG A 443 -16.63 -38.53 -25.33
N LEU A 444 -16.36 -39.83 -25.43
CA LEU A 444 -16.72 -40.67 -26.57
C LEU A 444 -17.58 -41.81 -26.04
N THR A 445 -18.81 -41.88 -26.54
CA THR A 445 -19.71 -43.00 -26.29
C THR A 445 -19.96 -43.74 -27.60
N THR A 446 -19.75 -45.04 -27.61
CA THR A 446 -20.11 -45.89 -28.76
C THR A 446 -21.36 -46.69 -28.44
N LYS A 447 -22.26 -46.80 -29.41
CA LYS A 447 -23.45 -47.66 -29.35
C LYS A 447 -23.23 -48.80 -30.34
N ALA A 448 -23.37 -50.05 -29.89
CA ALA A 448 -23.26 -51.19 -30.79
C ALA A 448 -24.37 -51.11 -31.85
N GLY A 449 -24.01 -51.36 -33.11
CA GLY A 449 -25.00 -51.62 -34.15
C GLY A 449 -25.55 -53.04 -34.01
N ASN A 450 -26.79 -53.28 -34.45
CA ASN A 450 -27.45 -54.61 -34.45
C ASN A 450 -26.70 -55.72 -35.24
N ALA A 451 -25.59 -55.42 -35.91
CA ALA A 451 -24.89 -56.33 -36.81
C ALA A 451 -23.62 -56.86 -36.12
N GLY A 452 -23.69 -58.07 -35.56
CA GLY A 452 -22.63 -58.75 -34.81
C GLY A 452 -21.36 -59.12 -35.58
N TRP A 453 -20.77 -58.18 -36.32
CA TRP A 453 -19.39 -58.28 -36.79
C TRP A 453 -18.46 -57.90 -35.64
N GLY A 454 -17.48 -58.76 -35.36
CA GLY A 454 -16.54 -58.60 -34.25
C GLY A 454 -15.79 -57.27 -34.29
N GLU A 455 -16.24 -56.33 -33.47
CA GLU A 455 -15.49 -55.15 -33.08
C GLU A 455 -14.28 -55.61 -32.25
N GLY A 456 -13.10 -55.67 -32.88
CA GLY A 456 -11.87 -56.15 -32.22
C GLY A 456 -10.58 -55.91 -33.00
N ASN A 457 -10.63 -55.15 -34.11
CA ASN A 457 -9.40 -54.75 -34.78
C ASN A 457 -8.86 -53.48 -34.13
N VAL A 458 -7.88 -53.64 -33.25
CA VAL A 458 -7.25 -52.55 -32.49
C VAL A 458 -6.64 -51.46 -33.39
N THR A 459 -6.39 -51.74 -34.66
CA THR A 459 -5.65 -50.84 -35.56
C THR A 459 -6.48 -49.79 -36.31
N ASN A 460 -7.80 -49.94 -36.41
CA ASN A 460 -8.60 -49.18 -37.38
C ASN A 460 -9.61 -48.18 -36.81
N GLU A 461 -9.70 -48.04 -35.49
CA GLU A 461 -10.52 -47.02 -34.82
C GLU A 461 -9.63 -46.11 -33.98
N TRP A 462 -9.73 -44.80 -34.19
CA TRP A 462 -8.95 -43.83 -33.43
C TRP A 462 -9.63 -42.47 -33.33
N VAL A 463 -9.28 -41.76 -32.26
CA VAL A 463 -9.49 -40.32 -32.14
C VAL A 463 -8.17 -39.63 -32.44
N THR A 464 -8.18 -38.64 -33.32
CA THR A 464 -6.99 -37.86 -33.66
C THR A 464 -7.04 -36.54 -32.91
N TYR A 465 -6.05 -36.30 -32.06
CA TYR A 465 -5.82 -35.04 -31.38
C TYR A 465 -4.58 -34.38 -31.99
N ASP A 466 -4.73 -33.21 -32.61
CA ASP A 466 -3.59 -32.47 -33.15
C ASP A 466 -2.69 -33.30 -34.09
N GLY A 467 -3.32 -34.08 -34.97
CA GLY A 467 -2.63 -34.99 -35.89
C GLY A 467 -2.12 -36.31 -35.27
N SER A 468 -2.18 -36.46 -33.94
CA SER A 468 -1.77 -37.69 -33.25
C SER A 468 -2.97 -38.63 -33.01
N ASN A 469 -2.89 -39.85 -33.54
CA ASN A 469 -3.93 -40.86 -33.39
C ASN A 469 -3.83 -41.57 -32.04
N VAL A 470 -4.96 -41.72 -31.36
CA VAL A 470 -5.11 -42.49 -30.12
C VAL A 470 -6.20 -43.55 -30.35
N GLN A 471 -5.80 -44.82 -30.26
CA GLN A 471 -6.69 -45.96 -30.41
C GLN A 471 -7.52 -46.19 -29.14
N TYR A 472 -8.74 -46.71 -29.29
CA TYR A 472 -9.68 -46.93 -28.18
C TYR A 472 -10.42 -48.28 -28.26
N SER A 473 -9.94 -49.18 -29.10
CA SER A 473 -10.67 -50.29 -29.71
C SER A 473 -10.75 -51.54 -28.82
N GLU A 474 -11.54 -51.49 -27.74
CA GLU A 474 -12.13 -52.65 -27.02
C GLU A 474 -13.42 -52.17 -26.31
N ARG A 475 -14.47 -53.01 -26.26
CA ARG A 475 -15.77 -52.64 -25.67
C ARG A 475 -16.40 -53.82 -24.95
N SER A 476 -16.75 -53.62 -23.69
CA SER A 476 -17.37 -54.64 -22.82
C SER A 476 -18.81 -54.31 -22.40
N ALA A 477 -19.40 -53.24 -22.96
CA ALA A 477 -20.77 -52.82 -22.69
C ALA A 477 -21.41 -52.11 -23.90
N ASN A 478 -22.73 -51.95 -23.90
CA ASN A 478 -23.47 -51.18 -24.91
C ASN A 478 -24.60 -50.36 -24.25
N PRO A 479 -24.57 -49.01 -24.32
CA PRO A 479 -23.50 -48.15 -24.83
C PRO A 479 -22.20 -48.29 -24.03
N TYR A 480 -21.05 -48.07 -24.68
CA TYR A 480 -19.74 -48.04 -24.03
C TYR A 480 -19.21 -46.62 -23.94
N ASN A 481 -18.90 -46.17 -22.73
CA ASN A 481 -18.25 -44.89 -22.48
C ASN A 481 -16.73 -45.08 -22.41
N HIS A 482 -16.03 -44.66 -23.46
CA HIS A 482 -14.58 -44.80 -23.57
C HIS A 482 -13.78 -43.91 -22.60
N THR A 483 -14.43 -42.92 -21.98
CA THR A 483 -13.76 -42.01 -21.04
C THR A 483 -13.92 -42.42 -19.57
N ALA A 484 -14.80 -43.40 -19.29
CA ALA A 484 -15.07 -43.89 -17.95
C ALA A 484 -13.79 -44.41 -17.25
N LEU A 485 -13.74 -44.33 -15.93
CA LEU A 485 -12.61 -44.82 -15.13
C LEU A 485 -12.36 -46.32 -15.32
N THR A 486 -13.41 -47.07 -15.63
CA THR A 486 -13.38 -48.53 -15.86
C THR A 486 -13.13 -48.92 -17.32
N ALA A 487 -12.97 -47.95 -18.22
CA ALA A 487 -12.77 -48.23 -19.64
C ALA A 487 -11.36 -48.80 -19.89
N SER A 488 -11.24 -49.72 -20.85
CA SER A 488 -9.97 -50.32 -21.29
C SER A 488 -10.06 -50.63 -22.79
N PRO A 489 -9.20 -50.06 -23.64
CA PRO A 489 -8.30 -48.95 -23.36
C PRO A 489 -9.08 -47.65 -23.11
N ARG A 490 -8.65 -46.88 -22.12
CA ARG A 490 -9.31 -45.63 -21.73
C ARG A 490 -8.88 -44.45 -22.60
N LEU A 491 -9.84 -43.64 -23.03
CA LEU A 491 -9.62 -42.31 -23.59
C LEU A 491 -9.83 -41.24 -22.50
N PRO A 492 -8.79 -40.77 -21.79
CA PRO A 492 -8.96 -39.68 -20.84
C PRO A 492 -9.39 -38.38 -21.55
N MET A 493 -10.08 -37.50 -20.84
CA MET A 493 -10.30 -36.14 -21.28
C MET A 493 -8.96 -35.48 -21.58
N ARG A 494 -8.92 -34.72 -22.68
CA ARG A 494 -7.68 -34.14 -23.19
C ARG A 494 -7.94 -32.82 -23.89
N ARG A 495 -7.10 -31.83 -23.60
CA ARG A 495 -7.05 -30.59 -24.39
C ARG A 495 -6.37 -30.86 -25.74
N PHE A 496 -6.94 -30.33 -26.81
CA PHE A 496 -6.33 -30.28 -28.14
C PHE A 496 -6.15 -28.81 -28.56
N ALA A 497 -5.06 -28.52 -29.28
CA ALA A 497 -4.63 -27.17 -29.61
C ALA A 497 -5.04 -26.71 -31.02
N SER A 498 -5.27 -27.65 -31.94
CA SER A 498 -5.40 -27.39 -33.37
C SER A 498 -6.58 -28.12 -34.01
N SER A 499 -6.84 -29.37 -33.64
CA SER A 499 -7.95 -30.13 -34.21
C SER A 499 -8.31 -31.36 -33.39
N LEU A 500 -9.58 -31.74 -33.51
CA LEU A 500 -10.13 -33.01 -33.06
C LEU A 500 -10.77 -33.70 -34.26
N SER A 501 -10.32 -34.90 -34.57
CA SER A 501 -10.89 -35.72 -35.65
C SER A 501 -11.14 -37.15 -35.20
N TYR A 502 -11.91 -37.88 -35.97
CA TYR A 502 -12.36 -39.22 -35.65
C TYR A 502 -12.40 -40.13 -36.88
N ARG A 503 -12.07 -41.40 -36.67
CA ARG A 503 -12.37 -42.49 -37.60
C ARG A 503 -12.83 -43.71 -36.81
N GLY A 504 -14.00 -44.25 -37.16
CA GLY A 504 -14.45 -45.53 -36.63
C GLY A 504 -15.69 -46.05 -37.34
N TYR A 505 -16.05 -47.30 -37.01
CA TYR A 505 -17.14 -48.03 -37.65
C TYR A 505 -18.46 -47.92 -36.88
N ALA A 506 -18.44 -47.96 -35.56
CA ALA A 506 -19.69 -48.01 -34.79
C ALA A 506 -20.46 -46.69 -34.79
N ALA A 507 -21.74 -46.76 -34.41
CA ALA A 507 -22.49 -45.57 -34.06
C ALA A 507 -21.87 -44.91 -32.82
N VAL A 508 -21.72 -43.60 -32.85
CA VAL A 508 -20.98 -42.84 -31.84
C VAL A 508 -21.67 -41.55 -31.48
N GLU A 509 -21.38 -41.09 -30.27
CA GLU A 509 -21.60 -39.73 -29.81
C GLU A 509 -20.29 -39.19 -29.24
N PHE A 510 -19.82 -38.08 -29.81
CA PHE A 510 -18.71 -37.29 -29.32
C PHE A 510 -19.21 -36.10 -28.54
N ALA A 511 -18.57 -35.84 -27.41
CA ALA A 511 -18.77 -34.63 -26.63
C ALA A 511 -17.43 -33.91 -26.46
N PHE A 512 -17.38 -32.63 -26.83
CA PHE A 512 -16.23 -31.76 -26.64
C PHE A 512 -16.67 -30.35 -26.26
N ILE A 513 -15.81 -29.59 -25.60
CA ILE A 513 -16.04 -28.19 -25.27
C ILE A 513 -15.13 -27.30 -26.15
N PRO A 514 -15.71 -26.42 -26.97
CA PRO A 514 -15.01 -25.31 -27.62
C PRO A 514 -14.23 -24.46 -26.61
N LEU A 515 -12.95 -24.21 -26.84
CA LEU A 515 -12.16 -23.27 -26.03
C LEU A 515 -11.72 -22.07 -26.87
N ASN A 516 -11.62 -20.90 -26.25
CA ASN A 516 -11.04 -19.71 -26.86
C ASN A 516 -9.51 -19.76 -26.76
N ALA A 517 -8.84 -19.09 -27.71
CA ALA A 517 -7.38 -19.05 -27.79
C ALA A 517 -6.75 -18.17 -26.71
#